data_AF-A0A961MJJ7-F1
#
_entry.id   AF-A0A961MJJ7-F1
#
_cell.length_a   1.000
_cell.length_b   1.000
_cell.length_c   1.000
_cell.angle_alpha   90.00
_cell.angle_beta   90.00
_cell.angle_gamma   90.00
#
_symmetry.space_group_name_H-M   'P 1'
#
loop_
_entity.id
_entity.type
_entity.pdbx_description
1 polymer ?
#
loop_
_entity_poly.entity_id
_entity_poly.type
_entity_poly.pdbx_seq_one_letter_code
_entity_poly.pdbx_strand_id
1 'polypeptide(L)' 'MSAGRARRARFDVAHIQFEITDHPDDGAFFALIAGEATEAKYRRPLFSAPVARGMAAQLRRLADAFEQIEARMEEGQS' A
#
# COMPACT_ATOMS: atom_id res chain seq x y z
N MET A 1 -6.68 26.33 17.66
CA MET A 1 -5.68 25.41 17.07
C MET A 1 -6.04 25.27 15.60
N SER A 2 -5.12 25.55 14.68
CA SER A 2 -5.36 25.32 13.25
C SER A 2 -5.10 23.84 12.97
N ALA A 3 -6.08 23.12 12.42
CA ALA A 3 -5.93 21.71 12.06
C ALA A 3 -4.82 21.58 11.02
N GLY A 4 -3.82 20.74 11.28
CA GLY A 4 -2.74 20.53 10.34
C GLY A 4 -3.22 19.82 9.08
N ARG A 5 -2.53 20.01 7.94
CA ARG A 5 -2.94 19.40 6.67
C ARG A 5 -2.32 18.00 6.52
N ALA A 6 -3.15 16.98 6.33
CA ALA A 6 -2.69 15.63 5.99
C ALA A 6 -1.93 15.59 4.65
N ARG A 7 -0.79 14.91 4.62
CA ARG A 7 -0.10 14.52 3.38
C ARG A 7 -0.61 13.16 2.91
N ARG A 8 -0.77 12.99 1.59
CA ARG A 8 -1.21 11.72 0.98
C ARG A 8 -0.24 11.28 -0.11
N ALA A 9 0.06 9.99 -0.17
CA ALA A 9 0.85 9.35 -1.20
C ALA A 9 0.16 8.06 -1.67
N ARG A 10 0.30 7.71 -2.96
CA ARG A 10 -0.30 6.51 -3.55
C ARG A 10 0.76 5.67 -4.25
N PHE A 11 0.69 4.36 -4.11
CA PHE A 11 1.57 3.37 -4.71
C PHE A 11 0.72 2.25 -5.30
N ASP A 12 0.89 1.95 -6.58
CA ASP A 12 0.18 0.85 -7.22
C ASP A 12 1.02 -0.43 -7.13
N VAL A 13 0.37 -1.53 -6.72
CA VAL A 13 0.95 -2.87 -6.57
C VAL A 13 0.01 -3.87 -7.24
N ALA A 14 0.32 -4.24 -8.48
CA ALA A 14 -0.58 -4.98 -9.36
C ALA A 14 -1.99 -4.33 -9.39
N HIS A 15 -3.04 -5.07 -9.01
CA HIS A 15 -4.42 -4.59 -9.04
C HIS A 15 -4.85 -3.87 -7.74
N ILE A 16 -3.93 -3.62 -6.81
CA ILE A 16 -4.18 -2.97 -5.52
C ILE A 16 -3.43 -1.64 -5.45
N GLN A 17 -4.08 -0.59 -4.99
CA GLN A 17 -3.46 0.68 -4.67
C GLN A 17 -3.28 0.82 -3.16
N PHE A 18 -2.06 1.12 -2.73
CA PHE A 18 -1.73 1.54 -1.38
C PHE A 18 -1.81 3.06 -1.29
N GLU A 19 -2.66 3.58 -0.42
CA GLU A 19 -2.68 5.00 -0.05
C GLU A 19 -2.11 5.18 1.36
N ILE A 20 -1.11 6.04 1.52
CA ILE A 20 -0.57 6.46 2.81
C ILE A 20 -1.07 7.86 3.11
N THR A 21 -1.66 8.07 4.29
CA THR A 21 -2.00 9.38 4.83
C THR A 21 -1.18 9.64 6.08
N ASP A 22 -0.53 10.79 6.15
CA ASP A 22 0.25 11.25 7.30
C ASP A 22 -0.36 12.55 7.82
N HIS A 23 -1.08 12.48 8.93
CA HIS A 23 -1.74 13.60 9.57
C HIS A 23 -0.97 14.02 10.84
N PRO A 24 -0.68 15.31 11.03
CA PRO A 24 0.10 15.77 12.19
C PRO A 24 -0.56 15.49 13.54
N ASP A 25 -1.90 15.41 13.58
CA ASP A 25 -2.65 15.20 14.82
C ASP A 25 -3.08 13.73 15.03
N ASP A 26 -3.24 12.95 13.97
CA ASP A 26 -3.79 11.59 14.03
C ASP A 26 -2.74 10.50 13.71
N GLY A 27 -1.56 10.89 13.25
CA GLY A 27 -0.49 9.99 12.82
C GLY A 27 -0.66 9.45 11.41
N ALA A 28 0.08 8.39 11.10
CA ALA A 28 0.13 7.80 9.78
C ALA A 28 -0.76 6.55 9.65
N PHE A 29 -1.55 6.50 8.59
CA PHE A 29 -2.42 5.39 8.22
C PHE A 29 -2.11 4.91 6.80
N PHE A 30 -2.42 3.64 6.53
CA PHE A 30 -2.46 3.10 5.19
C PHE A 30 -3.84 2.56 4.84
N ALA A 31 -4.17 2.56 3.55
CA ALA A 31 -5.37 1.97 2.99
C ALA A 31 -5.02 1.13 1.75
N LEU A 32 -5.71 0.00 1.58
CA LEU A 32 -5.68 -0.83 0.38
C LEU A 32 -6.95 -0.58 -0.41
N ILE A 33 -6.83 -0.17 -1.66
CA ILE A 33 -7.95 0.16 -2.54
C ILE A 33 -7.85 -0.72 -3.79
N ALA A 34 -8.97 -1.13 -4.38
CA ALA A 34 -8.95 -1.76 -5.70
C ALA A 34 -8.41 -0.76 -6.74
N GLY A 35 -7.25 -1.03 -7.33
CA GLY A 35 -6.53 -0.12 -8.22
C GLY A 35 -7.27 0.11 -9.55
N GLU A 36 -8.00 -0.89 -10.02
CA GLU A 36 -8.72 -0.84 -11.31
C GLU A 36 -10.16 -0.29 -11.21
N ALA A 37 -10.58 0.15 -10.01
CA ALA A 37 -11.91 0.72 -9.83
C ALA A 37 -12.06 2.05 -10.60
N THR A 38 -12.80 2.01 -11.71
CA THR A 38 -13.06 3.16 -12.60
C THR A 38 -14.07 4.14 -12.01
N GLU A 39 -15.02 3.66 -11.20
CA GLU A 39 -16.03 4.51 -10.54
C GLU A 39 -15.69 4.80 -9.07
N ALA A 40 -15.95 6.03 -8.63
CA ALA A 40 -15.62 6.50 -7.28
C ALA A 40 -16.24 5.67 -6.15
N LYS A 41 -17.45 5.14 -6.34
CA LYS A 41 -18.13 4.25 -5.37
C LYS A 41 -17.37 2.93 -5.11
N TYR A 42 -16.53 2.50 -6.06
CA TYR A 42 -15.73 1.28 -5.97
C TYR A 42 -14.30 1.56 -5.46
N ARG A 43 -13.90 2.83 -5.27
CA ARG A 43 -12.58 3.22 -4.73
C ARG A 43 -12.57 3.32 -3.20
N ARG A 44 -13.51 2.68 -2.51
CA ARG A 44 -13.48 2.62 -1.05
C ARG A 44 -12.34 1.69 -0.62
N PRO A 45 -11.61 2.00 0.47
CA PRO A 45 -10.63 1.08 1.01
C PRO A 45 -11.25 -0.29 1.29
N LEU A 46 -10.63 -1.33 0.75
CA LEU A 46 -10.86 -2.73 1.13
C LEU A 46 -10.41 -2.94 2.59
N PHE A 47 -9.33 -2.26 2.98
CA PHE A 47 -8.75 -2.31 4.31
C PHE A 47 -8.06 -0.99 4.65
N SER A 48 -8.06 -0.60 5.93
CA SER A 48 -7.27 0.53 6.43
C SER A 48 -6.86 0.35 7.89
N ALA A 49 -5.62 0.71 8.24
CA ALA A 49 -5.12 0.65 9.60
C ALA A 49 -3.97 1.65 9.84
N PRO A 50 -3.60 1.92 11.10
CA PRO A 50 -2.39 2.68 11.42
C PRO A 50 -1.13 2.00 10.89
N VAL A 51 -0.12 2.79 10.52
CA VAL A 51 1.20 2.26 10.17
C VAL A 51 1.93 1.84 11.46
N ALA A 52 2.14 0.53 11.62
CA ALA A 52 2.81 -0.01 12.80
C ALA A 52 4.34 0.06 12.69
N ARG A 53 5.02 0.18 13.83
CA ARG A 53 6.49 0.07 13.90
C ARG A 53 6.95 -1.28 13.35
N GLY A 54 7.92 -1.26 12.43
CA GLY A 54 8.47 -2.47 11.80
C GLY A 54 7.75 -2.91 10.52
N MET A 55 6.64 -2.26 10.15
CA MET A 55 5.90 -2.59 8.93
C MET A 55 6.76 -2.44 7.66
N ALA A 56 7.65 -1.44 7.60
CA ALA A 56 8.57 -1.29 6.47
C ALA A 56 9.48 -2.54 6.26
N ALA A 57 9.98 -3.13 7.34
CA ALA A 57 10.80 -4.35 7.26
C ALA A 57 9.98 -5.57 6.84
N GLN A 58 8.70 -5.63 7.24
CA GLN A 58 7.77 -6.66 6.77
C GLN A 58 7.50 -6.53 5.27
N LEU A 59 7.25 -5.31 4.79
CA LEU A 59 7.04 -5.03 3.37
C LEU A 59 8.29 -5.34 2.53
N ARG A 60 9.50 -5.04 3.01
CA ARG A 60 10.73 -5.43 2.30
C ARG A 60 10.86 -6.95 2.18
N ARG A 61 10.61 -7.71 3.26
CA ARG A 61 10.62 -9.18 3.20
C ARG A 61 9.58 -9.74 2.24
N LEU A 62 8.41 -9.09 2.12
CA LEU A 62 7.41 -9.47 1.14
C LEU A 62 7.91 -9.23 -0.29
N ALA A 63 8.53 -8.08 -0.55
CA ALA A 63 9.15 -7.79 -1.84
C ALA A 63 10.23 -8.82 -2.18
N ASP A 64 11.14 -9.14 -1.25
CA ASP A 64 12.18 -10.15 -1.44
C ASP A 64 11.57 -11.55 -1.77
N ALA A 65 10.44 -11.89 -1.16
CA ALA A 65 9.74 -13.15 -1.46
C ALA A 65 9.10 -13.16 -2.86
N PHE A 66 8.57 -12.03 -3.34
CA PHE A 66 8.09 -11.90 -4.72
C PHE A 66 9.24 -11.99 -5.73
N GLU A 67 10.37 -11.33 -5.48
CA GLU A 67 11.58 -11.44 -6.32
C GLU A 67 12.01 -12.92 -6.47
N GLN A 68 11.97 -13.72 -5.40
CA GLN A 68 12.25 -15.17 -5.47
C GLN A 68 11.21 -15.99 -6.25
N ILE A 69 9.94 -15.56 -6.24
CA ILE A 69 8.88 -16.20 -7.03
C ILE A 69 9.09 -15.89 -8.51
N GLU A 70 9.34 -14.63 -8.84
CA GLU A 70 9.59 -14.15 -10.21
C GLU A 70 10.76 -14.89 -10.85
N ALA A 71 11.89 -15.01 -10.14
CA ALA A 71 13.06 -15.75 -10.63
C ALA A 71 12.72 -17.22 -11.00
N ARG A 72 11.94 -17.92 -10.17
CA ARG A 72 11.51 -19.30 -10.46
C ARG A 72 10.55 -19.38 -11.66
N MET A 73 9.72 -18.36 -11.86
CA MET A 73 8.81 -18.30 -13.01
C MET A 73 9.59 -18.13 -14.32
N GLU A 74 10.68 -17.37 -14.32
CA GLU A 74 11.55 -17.19 -15.49
C GLU A 74 12.29 -18.48 -15.85
N GLU A 75 12.81 -19.20 -14.85
CA GLU A 75 13.50 -20.48 -15.03
C GLU A 75 12.60 -21.58 -15.62
N GLY A 76 11.33 -21.65 -15.19
CA GLY A 76 10.35 -22.64 -15.66
C GLY A 76 9.76 -22.37 -17.06
N GLN A 77 10.07 -21.21 -17.65
CA GLN A 77 9.65 -20.83 -19.00
C GLN A 77 10.74 -21.04 -20.07
N SER A 78 11.92 -21.56 -19.66
CA SER A 78 13.07 -21.82 -20.52
C SER A 78 13.16 -23.28 -20.97
#